data_AF-A0A0G2EUQ5-F1
#
_entry.id   AF-A0A0G2EUQ5-F1
#
_cell.length_a   1.000
_cell.length_b   1.000
_cell.length_c   1.000
_cell.angle_alpha   90.00
_cell.angle_beta   90.00
_cell.angle_gamma   90.00
#
_symmetry.space_group_name_H-M   'P 1'
#
loop_
_entity.id
_entity.type
_entity.pdbx_description
1 polymer ?
#
loop_
_entity_poly.entity_id
_entity_poly.type
_entity_poly.pdbx_seq_one_letter_code
_entity_poly.pdbx_strand_id
1 'polypeptide(L)'
;MVGGFITKYDFEKPNDRRALELMNAAAVGVFKELPDLVLGYGISDEYSFIFHKDCNLFERRAAKLITTVATTFTSHYIHLWPTYFADKPPLTPPMPSFDGRAVMYPSAQNLRDYMSWRQVDCHINNLYNTTFWTLIQRGGMEAATAEQRLSGTVSADKNEILFKEFGINYNNEDDLFKKGSVVFRNRKPH
;
A
#
# COMPACT_ATOMS: atom_id res chain seq x y z
N MET A 1 5.11 -8.05 0.43
CA MET A 1 5.99 -8.34 -0.74
C MET A 1 7.39 -7.84 -0.42
N VAL A 2 8.41 -8.70 -0.48
CA VAL A 2 9.73 -8.38 0.13
C VAL A 2 10.64 -7.61 -0.86
N GLY A 3 11.57 -6.80 -0.34
CA GLY A 3 12.46 -5.93 -1.12
C GLY A 3 13.18 -6.58 -2.31
N GLY A 4 13.45 -7.90 -2.26
CA GLY A 4 14.02 -8.62 -3.41
C GLY A 4 13.12 -8.67 -4.65
N PHE A 5 11.78 -8.67 -4.48
CA PHE A 5 10.84 -8.62 -5.60
C PHE A 5 10.87 -7.26 -6.29
N ILE A 6 10.87 -6.19 -5.50
CA ILE A 6 10.94 -4.81 -5.99
C ILE A 6 12.23 -4.61 -6.81
N THR A 7 13.37 -5.08 -6.32
CA THR A 7 14.64 -5.00 -7.05
C THR A 7 14.61 -5.84 -8.33
N LYS A 8 14.03 -7.05 -8.30
CA LYS A 8 13.98 -7.94 -9.46
C LYS A 8 13.23 -7.35 -10.66
N TYR A 9 12.19 -6.55 -10.42
CA TYR A 9 11.38 -5.95 -11.48
C TYR A 9 11.60 -4.44 -11.64
N ASP A 10 12.65 -3.91 -11.02
CA ASP A 10 13.06 -2.50 -11.05
C ASP A 10 11.90 -1.53 -10.82
N PHE A 11 11.24 -1.64 -9.66
CA PHE A 11 10.20 -0.68 -9.31
C PHE A 11 10.82 0.69 -9.05
N GLU A 12 10.12 1.72 -9.51
CA GLU A 12 10.48 3.11 -9.25
C GLU A 12 10.51 3.42 -7.75
N LYS A 13 11.43 4.33 -7.38
CA LYS A 13 11.63 4.78 -6.01
C LYS A 13 11.40 6.29 -5.92
N PRO A 14 10.73 6.80 -4.87
CA PRO A 14 10.24 6.06 -3.70
C PRO A 14 8.99 5.21 -3.95
N ASN A 15 8.19 5.54 -4.97
CA ASN A 15 6.91 4.89 -5.28
C ASN A 15 6.84 4.53 -6.76
N ASP A 16 6.37 3.32 -7.06
CA ASP A 16 6.02 2.92 -8.42
C ASP A 16 4.50 2.97 -8.58
N ARG A 17 4.01 3.90 -9.41
CA ARG A 17 2.58 4.06 -9.66
C ARG A 17 1.94 2.78 -10.18
N ARG A 18 2.61 2.05 -11.08
CA ARG A 18 2.08 0.83 -11.70
C ARG A 18 1.87 -0.24 -10.63
N ALA A 19 2.80 -0.35 -9.68
CA ALA A 19 2.69 -1.28 -8.57
C ALA A 19 1.47 -0.99 -7.69
N LEU A 20 1.25 0.28 -7.33
CA LEU A 20 0.11 0.69 -6.51
C LEU A 20 -1.23 0.52 -7.24
N GLU A 21 -1.27 0.86 -8.53
CA GLU A 21 -2.46 0.67 -9.36
C GLU A 21 -2.78 -0.82 -9.57
N LEU A 22 -1.77 -1.69 -9.71
CA LEU A 22 -1.95 -3.13 -9.73
C LEU A 22 -2.51 -3.67 -8.40
N MET A 23 -1.98 -3.20 -7.26
CA MET A 23 -2.51 -3.55 -5.93
C MET A 23 -3.99 -3.14 -5.80
N ASN A 24 -4.34 -1.94 -6.28
CA ASN A 24 -5.71 -1.44 -6.28
C ASN A 24 -6.63 -2.26 -7.18
N ALA A 25 -6.17 -2.62 -8.38
CA ALA A 25 -6.94 -3.46 -9.29
C ALA A 25 -7.19 -4.85 -8.70
N ALA A 26 -6.18 -5.44 -8.05
CA ALA A 26 -6.33 -6.69 -7.33
C ALA A 26 -7.32 -6.57 -6.16
N ALA A 27 -7.29 -5.49 -5.39
CA ALA A 27 -8.27 -5.22 -4.33
C ALA A 27 -9.69 -5.09 -4.90
N VAL A 28 -9.87 -4.40 -6.03
CA VAL A 28 -11.16 -4.31 -6.72
C VAL A 28 -11.65 -5.69 -7.16
N GLY A 29 -10.76 -6.58 -7.61
CA GLY A 29 -11.06 -7.98 -7.91
C GLY A 29 -11.59 -8.74 -6.68
N VAL A 30 -10.91 -8.64 -5.54
CA VAL A 30 -11.35 -9.21 -4.26
C VAL A 30 -12.73 -8.66 -3.86
N PHE A 31 -12.95 -7.35 -4.02
CA PHE A 31 -14.27 -6.77 -3.80
C PHE A 31 -15.29 -7.39 -4.74
N LYS A 32 -15.06 -7.52 -6.04
CA LYS A 32 -16.06 -8.12 -6.93
C LYS A 32 -16.48 -9.54 -6.52
N GLU A 33 -15.57 -10.34 -5.97
CA GLU A 33 -15.84 -11.72 -5.55
C GLU A 33 -16.42 -11.85 -4.13
N LEU A 34 -16.12 -10.92 -3.22
CA LEU A 34 -16.53 -10.98 -1.80
C LEU A 34 -17.52 -9.86 -1.45
N PRO A 35 -18.85 -10.07 -1.65
CA PRO A 35 -19.90 -9.05 -1.47
C PRO A 35 -19.97 -8.43 -0.07
N ASP A 36 -19.55 -9.17 0.95
CA ASP A 36 -19.58 -8.74 2.36
C ASP A 36 -18.53 -7.69 2.74
N LEU A 37 -17.57 -7.43 1.85
CA LEU A 37 -16.60 -6.34 2.01
C LEU A 37 -17.24 -4.98 1.82
N VAL A 38 -16.98 -4.06 2.76
CA VAL A 38 -17.55 -2.71 2.78
C VAL A 38 -16.53 -1.62 2.47
N LEU A 39 -15.29 -1.80 2.91
CA LEU A 39 -14.21 -0.83 2.77
C LEU A 39 -12.87 -1.55 2.65
N GLY A 40 -12.00 -1.00 1.81
CA GLY A 40 -10.65 -1.48 1.58
C GLY A 40 -9.70 -0.29 1.61
N TYR A 41 -8.52 -0.47 2.18
CA TYR A 41 -7.49 0.56 2.21
C TYR A 41 -6.12 -0.02 1.89
N GLY A 42 -5.44 0.54 0.90
CA GLY A 42 -4.16 0.07 0.40
C GLY A 42 -3.04 1.10 0.57
N ILE A 43 -1.89 0.64 1.06
CA ILE A 43 -0.66 1.44 1.25
C ILE A 43 0.56 0.59 0.94
N SER A 44 1.50 1.08 0.14
CA SER A 44 2.70 0.32 -0.25
C SER A 44 2.34 -1.07 -0.81
N ASP A 45 2.73 -2.14 -0.10
CA ASP A 45 2.48 -3.54 -0.42
C ASP A 45 1.45 -4.20 0.52
N GLU A 46 0.74 -3.41 1.32
CA GLU A 46 -0.32 -3.84 2.24
C GLU A 46 -1.71 -3.41 1.76
N TYR A 47 -2.71 -4.24 2.07
CA TYR A 47 -4.12 -3.92 1.88
C TYR A 47 -4.96 -4.42 3.06
N SER A 48 -5.79 -3.55 3.63
CA SER A 48 -6.76 -3.87 4.66
C SER A 48 -8.13 -4.07 4.04
N PHE A 49 -8.80 -5.18 4.34
CA PHE A 49 -10.14 -5.50 3.87
C PHE A 49 -11.12 -5.57 5.05
N ILE A 50 -12.16 -4.74 5.02
CA ILE A 50 -13.13 -4.61 6.10
C ILE A 50 -14.41 -5.34 5.70
N PHE A 51 -14.75 -6.39 6.45
CA PHE A 51 -16.05 -7.04 6.39
C PHE A 51 -17.07 -6.29 7.23
N HIS A 52 -18.34 -6.27 6.79
CA HIS A 52 -19.42 -5.76 7.63
C HIS A 52 -19.51 -6.56 8.94
N LYS A 53 -19.87 -5.92 10.06
CA LYS A 53 -19.98 -6.58 11.37
C LYS A 53 -20.91 -7.80 11.37
N ASP A 54 -21.96 -7.74 10.55
CA ASP A 54 -22.99 -8.79 10.41
C ASP A 54 -22.64 -9.83 9.32
N CYS A 55 -21.42 -9.79 8.76
CA CYS A 55 -20.94 -10.78 7.80
C CYS A 55 -21.04 -12.22 8.36
N ASN A 56 -21.60 -13.13 7.56
CA ASN A 56 -21.69 -14.55 7.92
C ASN A 56 -20.92 -15.46 6.95
N LEU A 57 -20.09 -14.89 6.09
CA LEU A 57 -19.26 -15.61 5.13
C LEU A 57 -18.40 -16.66 5.84
N PHE A 58 -18.43 -17.89 5.33
CA PHE A 58 -17.73 -19.05 5.88
C PHE A 58 -17.95 -19.30 7.37
N GLU A 59 -19.14 -18.98 7.89
CA GLU A 59 -19.46 -19.10 9.33
C GLU A 59 -18.44 -18.35 10.21
N ARG A 60 -17.88 -17.26 9.67
CA ARG A 60 -16.88 -16.40 10.34
C ARG A 60 -15.59 -17.12 10.70
N ARG A 61 -15.28 -18.25 10.03
CA ARG A 61 -14.02 -18.97 10.22
C ARG A 61 -12.85 -18.11 9.74
N ALA A 62 -12.07 -17.57 10.67
CA ALA A 62 -10.94 -16.68 10.38
C ALA A 62 -9.97 -17.27 9.34
N ALA A 63 -9.61 -18.55 9.46
CA ALA A 63 -8.73 -19.23 8.50
C ALA A 63 -9.28 -19.17 7.06
N LYS A 64 -10.59 -19.36 6.86
CA LYS A 64 -11.22 -19.30 5.53
C LYS A 64 -11.29 -17.86 5.00
N LEU A 65 -11.59 -16.89 5.85
CA LEU A 65 -11.59 -15.48 5.47
C LEU A 65 -10.20 -15.02 5.03
N ILE A 66 -9.17 -15.28 5.86
CA ILE A 66 -7.78 -14.90 5.59
C ILE A 66 -7.30 -15.54 4.30
N THR A 67 -7.42 -16.87 4.19
CA THR A 67 -6.90 -17.59 3.02
C THR A 67 -7.63 -17.18 1.75
N THR A 68 -8.96 -17.04 1.77
CA THR A 68 -9.72 -16.63 0.58
C THR A 68 -9.30 -15.25 0.11
N VAL A 69 -9.21 -14.27 1.02
CA VAL A 69 -8.77 -12.91 0.66
C VAL A 69 -7.34 -12.94 0.10
N ALA A 70 -6.41 -13.58 0.79
CA ALA A 70 -5.01 -13.64 0.36
C ALA A 70 -4.84 -14.34 -1.00
N THR A 71 -5.53 -15.47 -1.22
CA THR A 71 -5.44 -16.21 -2.49
C THR A 71 -6.11 -15.46 -3.64
N THR A 72 -7.29 -14.88 -3.42
CA THR A 72 -7.98 -14.09 -4.45
C THR A 72 -7.16 -12.86 -4.80
N PHE A 73 -6.62 -12.15 -3.81
CA PHE A 73 -5.76 -10.99 -4.04
C PHE A 73 -4.50 -11.36 -4.84
N THR A 74 -3.81 -12.42 -4.41
CA THR A 74 -2.60 -12.93 -5.11
C THR A 74 -2.92 -13.34 -6.55
N SER A 75 -4.05 -14.03 -6.77
CA SER A 75 -4.48 -14.47 -8.09
C SER A 75 -4.73 -13.29 -9.02
N HIS A 76 -5.47 -12.26 -8.57
CA HIS A 76 -5.69 -11.04 -9.34
C HIS A 76 -4.39 -10.27 -9.59
N TYR A 77 -3.50 -10.16 -8.60
CA TYR A 77 -2.21 -9.50 -8.77
C TYR A 77 -1.38 -10.16 -9.89
N ILE A 78 -1.28 -11.49 -9.89
CA ILE A 78 -0.56 -12.24 -10.93
C ILE A 78 -1.25 -12.10 -12.29
N HIS A 79 -2.58 -12.23 -12.31
CA HIS A 79 -3.36 -12.15 -13.54
C HIS A 79 -3.26 -10.77 -14.22
N LEU A 80 -3.27 -9.70 -13.43
CA LEU A 80 -3.25 -8.32 -13.91
C LEU A 80 -1.84 -7.78 -14.15
N TRP A 81 -0.79 -8.44 -13.66
CA TRP A 81 0.61 -8.05 -13.89
C TRP A 81 0.91 -7.60 -15.34
N PRO A 82 0.64 -8.40 -16.39
CA PRO A 82 0.97 -8.00 -17.77
C PRO A 82 0.21 -6.76 -18.27
N THR A 83 -0.87 -6.35 -17.58
CA THR A 83 -1.61 -5.12 -17.91
C THR A 83 -0.88 -3.89 -17.37
N TYR A 84 -0.34 -3.97 -16.16
CA TYR A 84 0.30 -2.84 -15.47
C TYR A 84 1.80 -2.75 -15.71
N PHE A 85 2.44 -3.89 -15.97
CA PHE A 85 3.87 -4.03 -16.22
C PHE A 85 4.12 -4.62 -17.61
N ALA A 86 3.47 -4.04 -18.63
CA ALA A 86 3.59 -4.50 -20.02
C ALA A 86 5.02 -4.36 -20.58
N ASP A 87 5.82 -3.45 -20.00
CA ASP A 87 7.23 -3.22 -20.33
C ASP A 87 8.20 -4.17 -19.60
N LYS A 88 7.73 -4.97 -18.65
CA LYS A 88 8.56 -5.85 -17.82
C LYS A 88 8.42 -7.31 -18.25
N PRO A 89 9.43 -8.15 -17.93
CA PRO A 89 9.31 -9.58 -18.15
C PRO A 89 8.13 -10.18 -17.36
N PRO A 90 7.59 -11.32 -17.83
CA PRO A 90 6.60 -12.07 -17.07
C PRO A 90 7.08 -12.42 -15.66
N LEU A 91 6.13 -12.61 -14.74
CA LEU A 91 6.44 -13.06 -13.40
C LEU A 91 7.13 -14.43 -13.42
N THR A 92 8.25 -14.51 -12.72
CA THR A 92 9.01 -15.74 -12.49
C THR A 92 9.28 -15.95 -11.00
N PRO A 93 9.51 -17.19 -10.55
CA PRO A 93 9.79 -17.49 -9.15
C PRO A 93 10.94 -16.67 -8.54
N PRO A 94 10.87 -16.32 -7.23
CA PRO A 94 9.72 -16.52 -6.35
C PRO A 94 8.52 -15.66 -6.79
N MET A 95 7.33 -16.28 -6.78
CA MET A 95 6.08 -15.61 -7.17
C MET A 95 5.68 -14.59 -6.11
N PRO A 96 4.96 -13.51 -6.49
CA PRO A 96 4.39 -12.61 -5.49
C PRO A 96 3.41 -13.40 -4.64
N SER A 97 3.53 -13.26 -3.32
CA SER A 97 2.68 -13.90 -2.34
C SER A 97 2.36 -12.90 -1.24
N PHE A 98 1.14 -12.98 -0.72
CA PHE A 98 0.67 -12.11 0.35
C PHE A 98 0.27 -12.96 1.54
N ASP A 99 0.74 -12.57 2.73
CA ASP A 99 0.22 -13.09 3.98
C ASP A 99 -1.07 -12.35 4.35
N GLY A 100 -1.72 -12.81 5.40
CA GLY A 100 -2.94 -12.19 5.87
C GLY A 100 -3.19 -12.51 7.34
N ARG A 101 -3.90 -11.60 8.00
CA ARG A 101 -4.33 -11.75 9.39
C ARG A 101 -5.76 -11.25 9.54
N ALA A 102 -6.53 -11.87 10.43
CA ALA A 102 -7.85 -11.38 10.83
C ALA A 102 -7.73 -10.67 12.18
N VAL A 103 -8.28 -9.46 12.26
CA VAL A 103 -8.33 -8.66 13.49
C VAL A 103 -9.78 -8.26 13.72
N MET A 104 -10.26 -8.41 14.95
CA MET A 104 -11.63 -8.04 15.32
C MET A 104 -11.64 -6.70 16.02
N TYR A 105 -12.49 -5.79 15.54
CA TYR A 105 -12.75 -4.51 16.18
C TYR A 105 -14.17 -4.52 16.77
N PRO A 106 -14.34 -4.37 18.10
CA PRO A 106 -15.64 -4.51 18.75
C PRO A 106 -16.56 -3.31 18.51
N SER A 107 -16.04 -2.18 18.00
CA SER A 107 -16.81 -0.98 17.71
C SER A 107 -16.35 -0.30 16.42
N ALA A 108 -17.25 0.49 15.83
CA ALA A 108 -16.91 1.36 14.70
C ALA A 108 -15.82 2.39 15.07
N GLN A 109 -15.74 2.81 16.33
CA GLN A 109 -14.68 3.72 16.78
C GLN A 109 -13.30 3.06 16.66
N ASN A 110 -13.13 1.85 17.17
CA ASN A 110 -11.83 1.16 17.09
C ASN A 110 -11.42 0.89 15.64
N LEU A 111 -12.39 0.60 14.76
CA LEU A 111 -12.13 0.48 13.34
C LEU A 111 -11.64 1.81 12.75
N ARG A 112 -12.30 2.94 13.06
CA ARG A 112 -11.86 4.27 12.61
C ARG A 112 -10.46 4.60 13.12
N ASP A 113 -10.15 4.30 14.38
CA ASP A 113 -8.83 4.54 14.96
C ASP A 113 -7.75 3.73 14.21
N TYR A 114 -8.03 2.46 13.88
CA TYR A 114 -7.14 1.64 13.06
C TYR A 114 -6.92 2.23 11.66
N MET A 115 -7.99 2.64 10.98
CA MET A 115 -7.88 3.21 9.63
C MET A 115 -7.09 4.53 9.64
N SER A 116 -7.37 5.41 10.63
CA SER A 116 -6.61 6.64 10.84
C SER A 116 -5.13 6.34 11.09
N TRP A 117 -4.83 5.35 11.92
CA TRP A 117 -3.45 4.93 12.18
C TRP A 117 -2.74 4.43 10.92
N ARG A 118 -3.40 3.60 10.09
CA ARG A 118 -2.84 3.17 8.80
C ARG A 118 -2.59 4.33 7.84
N GLN A 119 -3.44 5.36 7.85
CA GLN A 119 -3.22 6.55 7.03
C GLN A 119 -2.07 7.42 7.53
N VAL A 120 -1.93 7.59 8.85
CA VAL A 120 -0.79 8.29 9.44
C VAL A 120 0.51 7.56 9.12
N ASP A 121 0.54 6.23 9.22
CA ASP A 121 1.69 5.40 8.86
C ASP A 121 2.09 5.58 7.39
N CYS A 122 1.11 5.60 6.47
CA CYS A 122 1.35 5.92 5.06
C CYS A 122 2.01 7.28 4.87
N HIS A 123 1.49 8.32 5.53
CA HIS A 123 2.05 9.67 5.41
C HIS A 123 3.49 9.75 5.90
N ILE A 124 3.78 9.15 7.06
CA ILE A 124 5.13 9.13 7.67
C ILE A 124 6.10 8.37 6.77
N ASN A 125 5.73 7.16 6.33
CA ASN A 125 6.58 6.33 5.50
C ASN A 125 6.82 6.96 4.13
N ASN A 126 5.79 7.55 3.51
CA ASN A 126 5.96 8.20 2.21
C ASN A 126 6.86 9.44 2.32
N LEU A 127 6.70 10.28 3.35
CA LEU A 127 7.56 11.44 3.54
C LEU A 127 9.02 11.01 3.76
N TYR A 128 9.25 10.02 4.63
CA TYR A 128 10.59 9.47 4.86
C TYR A 128 11.21 8.93 3.57
N ASN A 129 10.50 8.06 2.84
CA ASN A 129 11.02 7.44 1.62
C ASN A 129 11.26 8.47 0.52
N THR A 130 10.39 9.48 0.39
CA THR A 130 10.55 10.56 -0.59
C THR A 130 11.82 11.35 -0.31
N THR A 131 12.04 11.76 0.93
CA THR A 131 13.28 12.46 1.31
C THR A 131 14.51 11.55 1.13
N PHE A 132 14.44 10.30 1.59
CA PHE A 132 15.53 9.34 1.50
C PHE A 132 16.00 9.10 0.05
N TRP A 133 15.06 8.77 -0.84
CA TRP A 133 15.40 8.51 -2.24
C TRP A 133 15.79 9.78 -3.00
N THR A 134 15.26 10.94 -2.62
CA THR A 134 15.72 12.23 -3.19
C THR A 134 17.17 12.51 -2.83
N LEU A 135 17.56 12.29 -1.56
CA LEU A 135 18.95 12.45 -1.11
C LEU A 135 19.92 11.53 -1.88
N ILE A 136 19.49 10.32 -2.21
CA ILE A 136 20.31 9.37 -2.99
C ILE A 136 20.36 9.77 -4.46
N GLN A 137 19.20 9.89 -5.11
CA GLN A 137 19.11 10.02 -6.56
C GLN A 137 19.47 11.42 -7.07
N ARG A 138 19.10 12.46 -6.33
CA ARG A 138 19.41 13.86 -6.69
C ARG A 138 20.57 14.44 -5.90
N GLY A 139 20.71 14.02 -4.63
CA GLY A 139 21.80 14.48 -3.76
C GLY A 139 23.09 13.67 -3.88
N GLY A 140 23.07 12.51 -4.55
CA GLY A 140 24.24 11.64 -4.73
C GLY A 140 24.72 10.98 -3.44
N MET A 141 23.89 10.91 -2.39
CA MET A 141 24.25 10.28 -1.13
C MET A 141 24.21 8.75 -1.23
N GLU A 142 25.09 8.09 -0.48
CA GLU A 142 24.96 6.66 -0.22
C GLU A 142 23.81 6.38 0.75
N ALA A 143 23.22 5.18 0.66
CA ALA A 143 22.06 4.79 1.46
C ALA A 143 22.29 4.93 2.98
N ALA A 144 23.45 4.47 3.48
CA ALA A 144 23.78 4.55 4.90
C ALA A 144 23.91 6.01 5.38
N THR A 145 24.48 6.89 4.55
CA THR A 145 24.62 8.32 4.86
C THR A 145 23.26 9.01 4.83
N ALA A 146 22.39 8.69 3.87
CA ALA A 146 21.04 9.22 3.80
C ALA A 146 20.20 8.79 5.03
N GLU A 147 20.32 7.54 5.46
CA GLU A 147 19.66 7.03 6.67
C GLU A 147 20.15 7.75 7.92
N GLN A 148 21.47 7.88 8.09
CA GLN A 148 22.05 8.61 9.22
C GLN A 148 21.61 10.08 9.23
N ARG A 149 21.53 10.72 8.06
CA ARG A 149 21.07 12.10 7.91
C ARG A 149 19.60 12.28 8.32
N LEU A 150 18.76 11.29 8.06
CA LEU A 150 17.35 11.32 8.43
C LEU A 150 17.09 10.83 9.86
N SER A 151 18.08 10.24 10.52
CA SER A 151 17.97 9.80 11.91
C SER A 151 17.67 10.97 12.85
N GLY A 152 16.68 10.80 13.72
CA GLY A 152 16.24 11.83 14.68
C GLY A 152 15.45 13.00 14.08
N THR A 153 15.30 13.09 12.76
CA THR A 153 14.55 14.18 12.12
C THR A 153 13.05 14.03 12.32
N VAL A 154 12.33 15.15 12.45
CA VAL A 154 10.87 15.20 12.47
C VAL A 154 10.30 15.43 11.06
N SER A 155 8.98 15.46 10.91
CA SER A 155 8.33 15.72 9.61
C SER A 155 8.67 17.09 9.04
N ALA A 156 8.81 18.12 9.90
CA ALA A 156 9.15 19.48 9.46
C ALA A 156 10.54 19.51 8.78
N ASP A 157 11.55 18.91 9.42
CA ASP A 157 12.91 18.83 8.89
C ASP A 157 12.95 18.14 7.50
N LYS A 158 12.22 17.04 7.33
CA LYS A 158 12.14 16.32 6.05
C LYS A 158 11.52 17.16 4.93
N ASN A 159 10.46 17.91 5.25
CA ASN A 159 9.87 18.86 4.31
C ASN A 159 10.85 19.98 3.97
N GLU A 160 11.59 20.48 4.95
CA GLU A 160 12.60 21.52 4.75
C GLU A 160 13.75 21.03 3.86
N ILE A 161 14.27 19.82 4.08
CA ILE A 161 15.28 19.19 3.21
C ILE A 161 14.76 19.11 1.77
N LEU A 162 13.56 18.55 1.56
CA LEU A 162 12.97 18.44 0.22
C LEU A 162 12.83 19.80 -0.48
N PHE A 163 12.36 20.81 0.25
CA PHE A 163 12.07 22.11 -0.32
C PHE A 163 13.33 22.94 -0.56
N LYS A 164 14.20 23.09 0.45
CA LYS A 164 15.37 23.97 0.37
C LYS A 164 16.49 23.41 -0.49
N GLU A 165 16.75 22.10 -0.44
CA GLU A 165 17.87 21.50 -1.16
C GLU A 165 17.50 21.04 -2.56
N PHE A 166 16.24 20.63 -2.76
CA PHE A 166 15.80 20.00 -4.01
C PHE A 166 14.66 20.73 -4.71
N GLY A 167 14.11 21.81 -4.12
CA GLY A 167 12.99 22.55 -4.69
C GLY A 167 11.68 21.75 -4.74
N ILE A 168 11.57 20.67 -3.96
CA ILE A 168 10.41 19.77 -3.96
C ILE A 168 9.45 20.20 -2.85
N ASN A 169 8.25 20.61 -3.23
CA ASN A 169 7.15 20.80 -2.29
C ASN A 169 6.37 19.49 -2.13
N TYR A 170 6.57 18.79 -1.01
CA TYR A 170 5.92 17.51 -0.73
C TYR A 170 4.39 17.56 -0.80
N ASN A 171 3.77 18.72 -0.55
CA ASN A 171 2.31 18.86 -0.68
C ASN A 171 1.81 18.68 -2.12
N ASN A 172 2.69 18.85 -3.11
CA ASN A 172 2.39 18.67 -4.53
C ASN A 172 2.62 17.23 -5.00
N GLU A 173 3.17 16.34 -4.17
CA GLU A 173 3.24 14.91 -4.48
C GLU A 173 1.83 14.33 -4.65
N ASP A 174 1.72 13.24 -5.42
CA ASP A 174 0.43 12.64 -5.70
C ASP A 174 -0.29 12.18 -4.43
N ASP A 175 -1.60 12.40 -4.37
CA ASP A 175 -2.42 11.97 -3.24
C ASP A 175 -2.43 10.44 -3.08
N LEU A 176 -2.29 9.67 -4.16
CA LEU A 176 -2.09 8.22 -4.12
C LEU A 176 -0.91 7.83 -3.23
N PHE A 177 0.18 8.59 -3.29
CA PHE A 177 1.40 8.32 -2.52
C PHE A 177 1.28 8.83 -1.08
N LYS A 178 0.69 10.01 -0.88
CA LYS A 178 0.60 10.65 0.44
C LYS A 178 -0.52 10.09 1.32
N LYS A 179 -1.62 9.62 0.72
CA LYS A 179 -2.88 9.30 1.42
C LYS A 179 -3.32 7.86 1.24
N GLY A 180 -2.62 7.08 0.42
CA GLY A 180 -2.99 5.71 0.08
C GLY A 180 -4.23 5.64 -0.81
N SER A 181 -4.79 4.44 -0.91
CA SER A 181 -5.95 4.14 -1.77
C SER A 181 -7.13 3.63 -0.96
N VAL A 182 -8.32 4.13 -1.25
CA VAL A 182 -9.57 3.68 -0.63
C VAL A 182 -10.44 3.02 -1.69
N VAL A 183 -10.86 1.78 -1.43
CA VAL A 183 -11.84 1.05 -2.26
C VAL A 183 -13.10 0.83 -1.42
N PHE A 184 -14.26 1.18 -1.96
CA PHE A 184 -15.53 1.00 -1.27
C PHE A 184 -16.63 0.66 -2.26
N ARG A 185 -17.70 0.05 -1.76
CA ARG A 185 -18.90 -0.17 -2.57
C ARG A 185 -19.77 1.06 -2.54
N ASN A 186 -20.06 1.61 -3.72
CA ASN A 186 -21.12 2.59 -3.84
C ASN A 186 -22.48 1.89 -3.76
N ARG A 187 -23.00 1.69 -2.54
CA ARG A 187 -24.40 1.27 -2.36
C ARG A 187 -25.27 2.50 -2.62
N LYS A 188 -26.03 2.49 -3.72
CA LYS A 188 -27.14 3.45 -3.86
C LYS A 188 -28.04 3.29 -2.64
N PRO A 189 -28.42 4.37 -1.94
CA PRO A 189 -29.45 4.27 -0.93
C PRO A 189 -30.72 3.71 -1.60
N HIS A 190 -31.29 2.66 -1.00
CA HIS A 190 -32.62 2.17 -1.36
C HIS A 190 -33.69 3.18 -0.92
#